data_AF-A0ABD5R0F8-F1
#
_entry.id   AF-A0ABD5R0F8-F1
#
_cell.length_a   1.000
_cell.length_b   1.000
_cell.length_c   1.000
_cell.angle_alpha   90.00
_cell.angle_beta   90.00
_cell.angle_gamma   90.00
#
_symmetry.space_group_name_H-M   'P 1'
#
loop_
_entity.id
_entity.type
_entity.pdbx_description
1 polymer ?
#
loop_
_entity_poly.entity_id
_entity_poly.type
_entity_poly.pdbx_seq_one_letter_code
_entity_poly.pdbx_strand_id
1 'polypeptide(L)'
;MTNDTPTGPLAELYEGRIGTPTTDDEVRGYWIFSLGVLVGVLGVVVFAVTAPRTTSRAVGYALVALSPPLVMLGAIVRFPLRRSATTLGTLGGLLTLAAVAYFFVVFPDGWSRATGNATANALYAAGIVVIGLAGTIVPLVTDPVREDYERMRAETAATAAASEETESELATTEGELEATREELEATRDELDAAEARIEEIETGAAAEAEEREAETAAARAETAALHESKARFELFEDASGKPRWRLRHRNGNVIATSGQGYSSRGKAQRGLHSVRRNALGAGLLRIETTAEEAEVIADDGPEPADADEPEVAVPSDDEAIESEATFELFEDDAAEWRWRLRHDNGNVIGDSGEGYASKSNAKRALSRVREHVAAADYLRVDPAAFEVYRDKGGKWRWRLIHENGNVLADSGQGYSSRSKARQGLESVRSNAAEATLEDLDADASDAEADADEAGSDGGANATFELYEDNAGEYRWRLRHRNGNVVADSGEGYASKGGARDAIERVREYAPDADTLEVGNAAFEIYEDAASEWRWRLRHRNGNVVADSGEGYASRSNAVEAVTGVKRNAPGADEEAVE
;
A
#
# COMPACT_ATOMS: atom_id res chain seq x y z
N MET A 1 17.21 -40.62 33.25
CA MET A 1 18.57 -41.20 33.40
C MET A 1 19.34 -40.78 32.17
N THR A 2 20.34 -39.90 32.27
CA THR A 2 21.24 -39.65 31.15
C THR A 2 22.01 -40.93 30.87
N ASN A 3 21.78 -41.52 29.69
CA ASN A 3 22.55 -42.64 29.16
C ASN A 3 23.96 -42.15 28.85
N ASP A 4 24.78 -41.93 29.88
CA ASP A 4 26.22 -41.80 29.71
C ASP A 4 26.75 -43.20 29.47
N THR A 5 26.85 -43.57 28.19
CA THR A 5 27.55 -44.80 27.79
C THR A 5 28.98 -44.72 28.32
N PRO A 6 29.48 -45.72 29.06
CA PRO A 6 30.81 -45.66 29.64
C PRO A 6 31.89 -45.47 28.58
N THR A 7 32.70 -44.42 28.71
CA THR A 7 33.74 -44.09 27.72
C THR A 7 35.16 -44.21 28.30
N GLY A 8 36.08 -44.75 27.50
CA GLY A 8 37.51 -44.82 27.82
C GLY A 8 38.13 -46.23 27.78
N PRO A 9 39.47 -46.34 27.91
CA PRO A 9 40.21 -47.58 27.64
C PRO A 9 39.85 -48.74 28.59
N LEU A 10 39.47 -48.44 29.83
CA LEU A 10 39.02 -49.45 30.80
C LEU A 10 37.59 -49.93 30.53
N ALA A 11 36.73 -49.08 29.95
CA ALA A 11 35.38 -49.44 29.53
C ALA A 11 35.43 -50.29 28.26
N GLU A 12 36.24 -49.92 27.28
CA GLU A 12 36.48 -50.72 26.06
C GLU A 12 37.03 -52.12 26.37
N LEU A 13 37.98 -52.22 27.31
CA LEU A 13 38.51 -53.52 27.74
C LEU A 13 37.46 -54.35 28.49
N TYR A 14 36.61 -53.71 29.30
CA TYR A 14 35.52 -54.38 30.01
C TYR A 14 34.47 -54.90 29.02
N GLU A 15 34.05 -54.06 28.07
CA GLU A 15 33.11 -54.44 27.01
C GLU A 15 33.65 -55.56 26.13
N GLY A 16 34.92 -55.46 25.71
CA GLY A 16 35.56 -56.45 24.84
C GLY A 16 35.89 -57.80 25.49
N ARG A 17 35.84 -57.92 26.83
CA ARG A 17 36.28 -59.15 27.54
C ARG A 17 35.32 -59.69 28.59
N ILE A 18 34.41 -58.87 29.12
CA ILE A 18 33.57 -59.21 30.28
C ILE A 18 32.09 -59.08 29.93
N GLY A 19 31.66 -57.94 29.38
CA GLY A 19 30.27 -57.72 28.97
C GLY A 19 29.93 -56.24 28.79
N THR A 20 28.72 -55.96 28.29
CA THR A 20 28.23 -54.59 28.05
C THR A 20 27.92 -53.88 29.37
N PRO A 21 28.66 -52.81 29.74
CA PRO A 21 28.44 -52.14 31.01
C PRO A 21 27.17 -51.30 30.99
N THR A 22 26.46 -51.26 32.11
CA THR A 22 25.23 -50.46 32.28
C THR A 22 25.51 -49.07 32.86
N THR A 23 26.61 -48.92 33.60
CA THR A 23 27.03 -47.67 34.24
C THR A 23 28.56 -47.55 34.30
N ASP A 24 29.08 -46.32 34.39
CA ASP A 24 30.51 -46.05 34.58
C ASP A 24 31.07 -46.64 35.89
N ASP A 25 30.26 -46.61 36.95
CA ASP A 25 30.63 -47.08 38.27
C ASP A 25 30.79 -48.61 38.31
N GLU A 26 30.03 -49.36 37.49
CA GLU A 26 30.19 -50.80 37.31
C GLU A 26 31.61 -51.15 36.82
N VAL A 27 32.08 -50.45 35.78
CA VAL A 27 33.40 -50.65 35.17
C VAL A 27 34.50 -50.30 36.17
N ARG A 28 34.41 -49.13 36.81
CA ARG A 28 35.41 -48.66 37.78
C ARG A 28 35.47 -49.58 39.00
N GLY A 29 34.32 -49.96 39.54
CA GLY A 29 34.22 -50.88 40.67
C GLY A 29 34.83 -52.25 40.38
N TYR A 30 34.59 -52.80 39.18
CA TYR A 30 35.21 -54.05 38.74
C TYR A 30 36.74 -53.97 38.72
N TRP A 31 37.31 -52.91 38.14
CA TRP A 31 38.76 -52.77 38.07
C TRP A 31 39.41 -52.53 39.44
N ILE A 32 38.78 -51.74 40.32
CA ILE A 32 39.24 -51.56 41.71
C ILE A 32 39.21 -52.88 42.48
N PHE A 33 38.13 -53.65 42.34
CA PHE A 33 38.01 -54.98 42.95
C PHE A 33 39.13 -55.92 42.46
N SER A 34 39.32 -55.97 41.15
CA SER A 34 40.32 -56.84 40.50
C SER A 34 41.75 -56.45 40.92
N LEU A 35 42.03 -55.15 40.98
CA LEU A 35 43.29 -54.63 41.50
C LEU A 35 43.51 -55.03 42.96
N GLY A 36 42.47 -54.92 43.81
CA GLY A 36 42.53 -55.33 45.20
C GLY A 36 42.88 -56.80 45.40
N VAL A 37 42.29 -57.69 44.58
CA VAL A 37 42.62 -59.14 44.59
C VAL A 37 44.07 -59.36 44.16
N LEU A 38 44.51 -58.74 43.05
CA LEU A 38 45.87 -58.89 42.53
C LEU A 38 46.93 -58.37 43.52
N VAL A 39 46.68 -57.22 44.15
CA VAL A 39 47.53 -56.64 45.20
C VAL A 39 47.66 -57.58 46.39
N GLY A 40 46.57 -58.23 46.80
CA GLY A 40 46.59 -59.22 47.88
C GLY A 40 47.45 -60.44 47.55
N VAL A 41 47.27 -61.02 46.36
CA VAL A 41 48.06 -62.16 45.88
C VAL A 41 49.54 -61.79 45.79
N LEU A 42 49.87 -60.63 45.21
CA LEU A 42 51.23 -60.13 45.13
C LEU A 42 51.85 -59.95 46.52
N GLY A 43 51.10 -59.39 47.47
CA GLY A 43 51.52 -59.22 48.85
C GLY A 43 51.88 -60.55 49.52
N VAL A 44 51.06 -61.59 49.33
CA VAL A 44 51.33 -62.95 49.84
C VAL A 44 52.60 -63.54 49.21
N VAL A 45 52.79 -63.39 47.89
CA VAL A 45 53.99 -63.87 47.20
C VAL A 45 55.24 -63.18 47.73
N VAL A 46 55.23 -61.84 47.80
CA VAL A 46 56.35 -61.04 48.36
C VAL A 46 56.64 -61.47 49.79
N PHE A 47 55.61 -61.66 50.61
CA PHE A 47 55.78 -62.13 51.99
C PHE A 47 56.41 -63.54 52.08
N ALA A 48 56.06 -64.44 51.17
CA ALA A 48 56.53 -65.82 51.17
C ALA A 48 58.00 -65.95 50.74
N VAL A 49 58.45 -65.14 49.78
CA VAL A 49 59.81 -65.24 49.20
C VAL A 49 60.85 -64.35 49.90
N THR A 50 60.45 -63.50 50.85
CA THR A 50 61.34 -62.56 51.52
C THR A 50 61.79 -63.04 52.89
N ALA A 51 63.06 -62.77 53.22
CA ALA A 51 63.63 -63.16 54.50
C ALA A 51 62.89 -62.49 55.67
N PRO A 52 62.78 -63.14 56.83
CA PRO A 52 62.19 -62.51 58.02
C PRO A 52 62.90 -61.22 58.41
N ARG A 53 62.15 -60.25 58.96
CA ARG A 53 62.66 -58.97 59.48
C ARG A 53 63.34 -58.05 58.45
N THR A 54 63.01 -58.17 57.17
CA THR A 54 63.46 -57.24 56.12
C THR A 54 62.37 -56.24 55.72
N THR A 55 62.79 -55.09 55.18
CA THR A 55 61.88 -54.09 54.58
C THR A 55 61.12 -54.65 53.37
N SER A 56 61.69 -55.60 52.63
CA SER A 56 60.98 -56.27 51.54
C SER A 56 59.78 -57.08 52.02
N ARG A 57 59.88 -57.70 53.21
CA ARG A 57 58.77 -58.44 53.82
C ARG A 57 57.69 -57.52 54.38
N ALA A 58 58.07 -56.33 54.85
CA ALA A 58 57.16 -55.26 55.26
C ALA A 58 56.23 -54.82 54.14
N VAL A 59 56.77 -54.67 52.92
CA VAL A 59 55.98 -54.35 51.73
C VAL A 59 54.94 -55.44 51.47
N GLY A 60 55.29 -56.72 51.64
CA GLY A 60 54.34 -57.82 51.54
C GLY A 60 53.14 -57.68 52.50
N TYR A 61 53.40 -57.32 53.77
CA TYR A 61 52.33 -57.07 54.74
C TYR A 61 51.43 -55.90 54.37
N ALA A 62 52.01 -54.80 53.88
CA ALA A 62 51.24 -53.63 53.48
C ALA A 62 50.34 -53.92 52.27
N LEU A 63 50.85 -54.66 51.28
CA LEU A 63 50.05 -55.08 50.12
C LEU A 63 48.89 -56.00 50.55
N VAL A 64 49.13 -56.95 51.47
CA VAL A 64 48.06 -57.79 52.03
C VAL A 64 47.04 -56.95 52.81
N ALA A 65 47.48 -55.96 53.58
CA ALA A 65 46.59 -55.06 54.31
C ALA A 65 45.79 -54.11 53.40
N LEU A 66 46.29 -53.74 52.23
CA LEU A 66 45.56 -52.91 51.28
C LEU A 66 44.51 -53.68 50.46
N SER A 67 44.61 -55.01 50.41
CA SER A 67 43.72 -55.84 49.60
C SER A 67 42.25 -55.82 50.08
N PRO A 68 41.92 -56.06 51.36
CA PRO A 68 40.52 -56.02 51.83
C PRO A 68 39.79 -54.69 51.58
N PRO A 69 40.34 -53.50 51.89
CA PRO A 69 39.62 -52.25 51.65
C PRO A 69 39.43 -51.97 50.15
N LEU A 70 40.38 -52.33 49.29
CA LEU A 70 40.23 -52.21 47.84
C LEU A 70 39.13 -53.13 47.30
N VAL A 71 39.09 -54.38 47.75
CA VAL A 71 38.03 -55.34 47.38
C VAL A 71 36.65 -54.84 47.82
N MET A 72 36.53 -54.37 49.06
CA MET A 72 35.27 -53.85 49.60
C MET A 72 34.82 -52.56 48.87
N LEU A 73 35.75 -51.64 48.59
CA LEU A 73 35.45 -50.43 47.80
C LEU A 73 35.04 -50.76 46.37
N GLY A 74 35.74 -51.68 45.73
CA GLY A 74 35.39 -52.14 44.38
C GLY A 74 33.98 -52.73 44.34
N ALA A 75 33.59 -53.51 45.36
CA ALA A 75 32.23 -54.02 45.48
C ALA A 75 31.20 -52.89 45.69
N ILE A 76 31.47 -51.93 46.57
CA ILE A 76 30.58 -50.79 46.86
C ILE A 76 30.35 -49.93 45.62
N VAL A 77 31.42 -49.58 44.89
CA VAL A 77 31.35 -48.76 43.68
C VAL A 77 30.66 -49.53 42.55
N ARG A 78 30.85 -50.86 42.47
CA ARG A 78 30.26 -51.67 41.41
C ARG A 78 28.73 -51.77 41.51
N PHE A 79 28.19 -51.72 42.72
CA PHE A 79 26.74 -51.66 42.89
C PHE A 79 26.26 -50.21 42.72
N PRO A 80 25.06 -50.00 42.15
CA PRO A 80 24.48 -48.66 41.96
C PRO A 80 23.99 -48.09 43.30
N LEU A 81 24.90 -47.90 44.25
CA LEU A 81 24.63 -47.35 45.56
C LEU A 81 24.59 -45.83 45.50
N ARG A 82 23.86 -45.20 46.42
CA ARG A 82 23.80 -43.74 46.52
C ARG A 82 25.22 -43.17 46.73
N ARG A 83 25.44 -41.94 46.26
CA ARG A 83 26.71 -41.22 46.45
C ARG A 83 27.16 -41.15 47.91
N SER A 84 26.23 -41.18 48.88
CA SER A 84 26.53 -41.27 50.31
C SER A 84 27.23 -42.57 50.70
N ALA A 85 26.86 -43.72 50.12
CA ALA A 85 27.55 -44.99 50.34
C ALA A 85 28.95 -44.96 49.74
N THR A 86 29.10 -44.44 48.52
CA THR A 86 30.41 -44.33 47.86
C THR A 86 31.34 -43.39 48.61
N THR A 87 30.87 -42.21 49.03
CA THR A 87 31.65 -41.24 49.82
C THR A 87 32.06 -41.82 51.18
N LEU A 88 31.13 -42.42 51.92
CA LEU A 88 31.43 -43.06 53.20
C LEU A 88 32.44 -44.22 53.03
N GLY A 89 32.27 -45.02 51.98
CA GLY A 89 33.22 -46.06 51.60
C GLY A 89 34.62 -45.49 51.34
N THR A 90 34.74 -44.44 50.51
CA THR A 90 36.03 -43.80 50.21
C THR A 90 36.72 -43.23 51.45
N LEU A 91 35.96 -42.63 52.38
CA LEU A 91 36.49 -42.15 53.65
C LEU A 91 37.06 -43.29 54.51
N GLY A 92 36.35 -44.41 54.60
CA GLY A 92 36.85 -45.62 55.27
C GLY A 92 38.11 -46.17 54.60
N GLY A 93 38.16 -46.15 53.26
CA GLY A 93 39.35 -46.52 52.47
C GLY A 93 40.56 -45.64 52.79
N LEU A 94 40.40 -44.32 52.78
CA LEU A 94 41.46 -43.38 53.15
C LEU A 94 41.94 -43.60 54.59
N LEU A 95 41.03 -43.93 55.50
CA LEU A 95 41.37 -44.25 56.89
C LEU A 95 42.26 -45.52 56.99
N THR A 96 41.93 -46.57 56.22
CA THR A 96 42.78 -47.78 56.16
C THR A 96 44.14 -47.50 55.54
N LEU A 97 44.21 -46.68 54.49
CA LEU A 97 45.48 -46.29 53.86
C LEU A 97 46.36 -45.50 54.84
N ALA A 98 45.78 -44.56 55.58
CA ALA A 98 46.48 -43.81 56.61
C ALA A 98 47.01 -44.73 57.72
N ALA A 99 46.24 -45.76 58.11
CA ALA A 99 46.70 -46.76 59.08
C ALA A 99 47.89 -47.58 58.56
N VAL A 100 47.87 -47.98 57.28
CA VAL A 100 48.99 -48.69 56.63
C VAL A 100 50.23 -47.78 56.54
N ALA A 101 50.08 -46.50 56.22
CA ALA A 101 51.20 -45.55 56.20
C ALA A 101 51.78 -45.33 57.61
N TYR A 102 50.91 -45.12 58.61
CA TYR A 102 51.30 -44.97 60.00
C TYR A 102 52.04 -46.19 60.55
N PHE A 103 51.65 -47.39 60.11
CA PHE A 103 52.33 -48.63 60.44
C PHE A 103 53.85 -48.57 60.10
N PHE A 104 54.23 -48.03 58.93
CA PHE A 104 55.65 -47.91 58.55
C PHE A 104 56.43 -46.88 59.37
N VAL A 105 55.74 -45.85 59.87
CA VAL A 105 56.35 -44.85 60.76
C VAL A 105 56.70 -45.46 62.11
N VAL A 106 55.83 -46.34 62.63
CA VAL A 106 56.00 -46.97 63.94
C VAL A 106 57.00 -48.12 63.93
N PHE A 107 57.14 -48.83 62.80
CA PHE A 107 58.02 -50.00 62.65
C PHE A 107 59.09 -49.81 61.56
N PRO A 108 60.09 -48.93 61.76
CA PRO A 108 61.11 -48.67 60.75
C PRO A 108 62.13 -49.82 60.58
N ASP A 109 62.55 -50.48 61.68
CA ASP A 109 63.57 -51.55 61.65
C ASP A 109 63.22 -52.73 62.58
N GLY A 110 63.26 -53.97 62.05
CA GLY A 110 63.16 -55.20 62.85
C GLY A 110 61.76 -55.54 63.40
N TRP A 111 60.98 -56.27 62.61
CA TRP A 111 59.60 -56.64 62.93
C TRP A 111 59.53 -57.71 64.05
N SER A 112 59.28 -57.29 65.29
CA SER A 112 58.95 -58.16 66.41
C SER A 112 57.44 -58.43 66.45
N ARG A 113 57.05 -59.71 66.53
CA ARG A 113 55.64 -60.12 66.69
C ARG A 113 55.11 -59.93 68.13
N ALA A 114 55.97 -59.53 69.07
CA ALA A 114 55.60 -59.42 70.49
C ALA A 114 54.87 -58.11 70.83
N THR A 115 54.96 -57.09 69.98
CA THR A 115 54.36 -55.76 70.22
C THR A 115 53.64 -55.27 68.98
N GLY A 116 52.36 -55.62 68.82
CA GLY A 116 51.50 -54.94 67.84
C GLY A 116 51.16 -53.53 68.33
N ASN A 117 51.20 -52.53 67.45
CA ASN A 117 50.74 -51.18 67.79
C ASN A 117 49.20 -51.15 67.79
N ALA A 118 48.60 -51.05 68.98
CA ALA A 118 47.15 -51.08 69.14
C ALA A 118 46.45 -49.94 68.38
N THR A 119 47.08 -48.77 68.27
CA THR A 119 46.53 -47.60 67.57
C THR A 119 46.46 -47.82 66.06
N ALA A 120 47.52 -48.35 65.43
CA ALA A 120 47.52 -48.66 64.00
C ALA A 120 46.46 -49.72 63.64
N ASN A 121 46.36 -50.77 64.47
CA ASN A 121 45.36 -51.83 64.30
C ASN A 121 43.93 -51.31 64.48
N ALA A 122 43.69 -50.46 65.49
CA ALA A 122 42.38 -49.86 65.73
C ALA A 122 41.96 -48.92 64.59
N LEU A 123 42.89 -48.11 64.06
CA LEU A 123 42.62 -47.21 62.94
C LEU A 123 42.29 -47.99 61.66
N TYR A 124 43.04 -49.05 61.37
CA TYR A 124 42.77 -49.94 60.26
C TYR A 124 41.41 -50.64 60.42
N ALA A 125 41.11 -51.19 61.60
CA ALA A 125 39.83 -51.82 61.88
C ALA A 125 38.64 -50.85 61.76
N ALA A 126 38.79 -49.61 62.25
CA ALA A 126 37.78 -48.56 62.11
C ALA A 126 37.52 -48.24 60.63
N GLY A 127 38.56 -48.14 59.81
CA GLY A 127 38.42 -47.95 58.37
C GLY A 127 37.61 -49.06 57.71
N ILE A 128 37.93 -50.33 58.00
CA ILE A 128 37.18 -51.48 57.47
C ILE A 128 35.71 -51.46 57.91
N VAL A 129 35.43 -51.12 59.17
CA VAL A 129 34.04 -50.99 59.67
C VAL A 129 33.28 -49.90 58.92
N VAL A 130 33.88 -48.72 58.71
CA VAL A 130 33.23 -47.64 57.96
C VAL A 130 32.89 -48.06 56.52
N ILE A 131 33.82 -48.75 55.83
CA ILE A 131 33.56 -49.28 54.49
C ILE A 131 32.41 -50.31 54.54
N GLY A 132 32.42 -51.23 55.51
CA GLY A 132 31.38 -52.24 55.66
C GLY A 132 29.98 -51.65 55.92
N LEU A 133 29.88 -50.61 56.76
CA LEU A 133 28.63 -49.92 57.05
C LEU A 133 28.08 -49.19 55.81
N ALA A 134 28.97 -48.60 55.00
CA ALA A 134 28.60 -47.94 53.76
C ALA A 134 27.91 -48.89 52.76
N GLY A 135 28.44 -50.11 52.62
CA GLY A 135 27.86 -51.12 51.71
C GLY A 135 26.61 -51.81 52.24
N THR A 136 26.38 -51.83 53.56
CA THR A 136 25.31 -52.63 54.17
C THR A 136 24.14 -51.79 54.68
N ILE A 137 24.39 -50.66 55.36
CA ILE A 137 23.32 -49.89 56.02
C ILE A 137 22.71 -48.84 55.10
N VAL A 138 23.53 -48.14 54.32
CA VAL A 138 23.04 -47.07 53.44
C VAL A 138 21.97 -47.57 52.44
N PRO A 139 22.11 -48.74 51.80
CA PRO A 139 21.07 -49.26 50.91
C PRO A 139 19.77 -49.63 51.62
N LEU A 140 19.83 -50.03 52.89
CA LEU A 140 18.68 -50.44 53.70
C LEU A 140 17.85 -49.25 54.19
N VAL A 141 18.49 -48.10 54.41
CA VAL A 141 17.84 -46.88 54.93
C VAL A 141 17.29 -46.00 53.80
N THR A 142 17.84 -46.12 52.60
CA THR A 142 17.50 -45.23 51.50
C THR A 142 16.80 -45.99 50.38
N ASP A 143 15.47 -45.92 50.34
CA ASP A 143 14.63 -46.60 49.34
C ASP A 143 14.72 -45.87 47.98
N PRO A 144 15.30 -46.48 46.93
CA PRO A 144 15.44 -45.85 45.63
C PRO A 144 14.15 -45.93 44.78
N VAL A 145 13.24 -46.85 45.07
CA VAL A 145 12.11 -47.17 44.17
C VAL A 145 11.01 -46.12 44.23
N ARG A 146 10.81 -45.47 45.38
CA ARG A 146 9.73 -44.49 45.56
C ARG A 146 10.01 -43.17 44.85
N GLU A 147 11.25 -42.68 44.90
CA GLU A 147 11.64 -41.42 44.24
C GLU A 147 11.55 -41.52 42.70
N ASP A 148 11.99 -42.65 42.12
CA ASP A 148 11.90 -42.89 40.68
C ASP A 148 10.44 -43.01 40.20
N TYR A 149 9.57 -43.63 41.01
CA TYR A 149 8.15 -43.71 40.71
C TYR A 149 7.46 -42.33 40.72
N GLU A 150 7.80 -41.47 41.69
CA GLU A 150 7.28 -40.10 41.75
C GLU A 150 7.74 -39.26 40.55
N ARG A 151 9.01 -39.41 40.13
CA ARG A 151 9.53 -38.75 38.92
C ARG A 151 8.81 -39.20 37.66
N MET A 152 8.65 -40.51 37.48
CA MET A 152 7.97 -41.07 36.29
C MET A 152 6.51 -40.62 36.22
N ARG A 153 5.84 -40.55 37.37
CA ARG A 153 4.47 -40.02 37.45
C ARG A 153 4.41 -38.53 37.08
N ALA A 154 5.36 -37.73 37.56
CA ALA A 154 5.42 -36.30 37.22
C ALA A 154 5.68 -36.06 35.73
N GLU A 155 6.59 -36.83 35.12
CA GLU A 155 6.87 -36.76 33.68
C GLU A 155 5.67 -37.15 32.83
N THR A 156 4.94 -38.20 33.25
CA THR A 156 3.71 -38.64 32.57
C THR A 156 2.60 -37.58 32.70
N ALA A 157 2.45 -36.96 33.87
CA ALA A 157 1.49 -35.88 34.09
C ALA A 157 1.83 -34.62 33.26
N ALA A 158 3.11 -34.26 33.17
CA ALA A 158 3.56 -33.15 32.34
C ALA A 158 3.32 -33.41 30.85
N THR A 159 3.53 -34.65 30.39
CA THR A 159 3.26 -35.05 29.01
C THR A 159 1.76 -34.99 28.70
N ALA A 160 0.91 -35.46 29.63
CA ALA A 160 -0.54 -35.37 29.47
C ALA A 160 -1.02 -33.91 29.41
N ALA A 161 -0.51 -33.04 30.28
CA ALA A 161 -0.85 -31.61 30.27
C ALA A 161 -0.43 -30.92 28.96
N ALA A 162 0.76 -31.23 28.43
CA ALA A 162 1.21 -30.71 27.14
C ALA A 162 0.33 -31.20 25.97
N SER A 163 -0.17 -32.44 26.04
CA SER A 163 -1.11 -32.97 25.04
C SER A 163 -2.46 -32.25 25.10
N GLU A 164 -3.00 -32.01 26.29
CA GLU A 164 -4.25 -31.26 26.48
C GLU A 164 -4.13 -29.81 25.99
N GLU A 165 -3.00 -29.15 26.23
CA GLU A 165 -2.71 -27.81 25.72
C GLU A 165 -2.69 -27.80 24.18
N THR A 166 -2.01 -28.77 23.57
CA THR A 166 -1.96 -28.92 22.10
C THR A 166 -3.35 -29.19 21.51
N GLU A 167 -4.16 -30.01 22.17
CA GLU A 167 -5.54 -30.31 21.74
C GLU A 167 -6.44 -29.07 21.83
N SER A 168 -6.28 -28.26 22.87
CA SER A 168 -6.99 -26.99 23.01
C SER A 168 -6.57 -25.96 21.97
N GLU A 169 -5.29 -25.85 21.66
CA GLU A 169 -4.79 -25.00 20.58
C GLU A 169 -5.37 -25.45 19.24
N LEU A 170 -5.36 -26.76 18.97
CA LEU A 170 -5.90 -27.32 17.74
C LEU A 170 -7.40 -27.02 17.59
N ALA A 171 -8.20 -27.24 18.64
CA ALA A 171 -9.62 -26.90 18.63
C ALA A 171 -9.89 -25.41 18.37
N THR A 172 -9.02 -24.53 18.89
CA THR A 172 -9.10 -23.08 18.62
C THR A 172 -8.83 -22.78 17.15
N THR A 173 -7.76 -23.36 16.60
CA THR A 173 -7.41 -23.18 15.18
C THR A 173 -8.45 -23.76 14.23
N GLU A 174 -9.11 -24.87 14.59
CA GLU A 174 -10.20 -25.44 13.81
C GLU A 174 -11.42 -24.50 13.79
N GLY A 175 -11.76 -23.87 14.92
CA GLY A 175 -12.81 -22.86 14.98
C GLY A 175 -12.51 -21.61 14.14
N GLU A 176 -11.27 -21.12 14.17
CA GLU A 176 -10.83 -20.01 13.31
C GLU A 176 -10.89 -20.39 11.82
N LEU A 177 -10.54 -21.63 11.49
CA LEU A 177 -10.61 -22.14 10.12
C LEU A 177 -12.06 -22.27 9.61
N GLU A 178 -12.99 -22.64 10.48
CA GLU A 178 -14.42 -22.70 10.13
C GLU A 178 -14.99 -21.31 9.91
N ALA A 179 -14.72 -20.36 10.81
CA ALA A 179 -15.16 -18.97 10.67
C ALA A 179 -14.62 -18.32 9.38
N THR A 180 -13.34 -18.54 9.05
CA THR A 180 -12.73 -18.03 7.81
C THR A 180 -13.31 -18.69 6.55
N ARG A 181 -13.76 -19.95 6.64
CA ARG A 181 -14.47 -20.60 5.53
C ARG A 181 -15.86 -20.01 5.31
N GLU A 182 -16.60 -19.75 6.38
CA GLU A 182 -17.91 -19.09 6.31
C GLU A 182 -17.79 -17.67 5.71
N GLU A 183 -16.79 -16.89 6.14
CA GLU A 183 -16.52 -15.55 5.58
C GLU A 183 -16.16 -15.62 4.09
N LEU A 184 -15.40 -16.64 3.67
CA LEU A 184 -15.06 -16.86 2.27
C LEU A 184 -16.28 -17.24 1.43
N GLU A 185 -17.19 -18.04 1.97
CA GLU A 185 -18.45 -18.41 1.30
C GLU A 185 -19.35 -17.18 1.13
N ALA A 186 -19.52 -16.37 2.17
CA ALA A 186 -20.27 -15.12 2.08
C ALA A 186 -19.66 -14.15 1.05
N THR A 187 -18.33 -14.04 1.00
CA THR A 187 -17.64 -13.20 0.01
C THR A 187 -17.85 -13.70 -1.42
N ARG A 188 -17.95 -15.01 -1.63
CA ARG A 188 -18.24 -15.59 -2.95
C ARG A 188 -19.67 -15.29 -3.38
N ASP A 189 -20.64 -15.41 -2.48
CA ASP A 189 -22.03 -15.05 -2.78
C ASP A 189 -22.16 -13.56 -3.13
N GLU A 190 -21.44 -12.68 -2.42
CA GLU A 190 -21.39 -11.25 -2.74
C GLU A 190 -20.78 -10.98 -4.12
N LEU A 191 -19.75 -11.75 -4.50
CA LEU A 191 -19.11 -11.66 -5.81
C LEU A 191 -20.09 -12.09 -6.91
N ASP A 192 -20.73 -13.25 -6.77
CA ASP A 192 -21.71 -13.75 -7.74
C ASP A 192 -22.87 -12.75 -7.93
N ALA A 193 -23.35 -12.15 -6.83
CA ALA A 193 -24.36 -11.10 -6.89
C ALA A 193 -23.86 -9.82 -7.56
N ALA A 194 -22.57 -9.47 -7.41
CA ALA A 194 -21.98 -8.33 -8.09
C ALA A 194 -21.81 -8.58 -9.59
N GLU A 195 -21.40 -9.78 -9.99
CA GLU A 195 -21.30 -10.19 -11.38
C GLU A 195 -22.66 -10.13 -12.08
N ALA A 196 -23.72 -10.63 -11.44
CA ALA A 196 -25.09 -10.55 -11.97
C ALA A 196 -25.56 -9.09 -12.15
N ARG A 197 -25.23 -8.19 -11.22
CA ARG A 197 -25.55 -6.75 -11.36
C ARG A 197 -24.78 -6.10 -12.51
N ILE A 198 -23.53 -6.50 -12.74
CA ILE A 198 -22.74 -5.99 -13.87
C ILE A 198 -23.38 -6.43 -15.18
N GLU A 199 -23.76 -7.70 -15.30
CA GLU A 199 -24.43 -8.22 -16.49
C GLU A 199 -25.75 -7.47 -16.77
N GLU A 200 -26.56 -7.21 -15.73
CA GLU A 200 -27.79 -6.42 -15.86
C GLU A 200 -27.52 -4.99 -16.37
N ILE A 201 -26.50 -4.31 -15.83
CA ILE A 201 -26.10 -2.97 -16.25
C ILE A 201 -25.60 -2.98 -17.70
N GLU A 202 -24.74 -3.92 -18.07
CA GLU A 202 -24.22 -4.04 -19.43
C GLU A 202 -25.35 -4.28 -20.44
N THR A 203 -26.31 -5.13 -20.08
CA THR A 203 -27.48 -5.40 -20.92
C THR A 203 -28.36 -4.16 -21.06
N GLY A 204 -28.60 -3.44 -19.97
CA GLY A 204 -29.35 -2.18 -19.98
C GLY A 204 -28.66 -1.10 -20.81
N ALA A 205 -27.35 -0.93 -20.64
CA ALA A 205 -26.56 0.04 -21.40
C ALA A 205 -26.54 -0.28 -22.89
N ALA A 206 -26.46 -1.56 -23.28
CA ALA A 206 -26.56 -1.98 -24.67
C ALA A 206 -27.92 -1.65 -25.29
N ALA A 207 -29.02 -1.88 -24.56
CA ALA A 207 -30.36 -1.54 -25.01
C ALA A 207 -30.54 -0.02 -25.19
N GLU A 208 -30.08 0.79 -24.23
CA GLU A 208 -30.12 2.25 -24.36
C GLU A 208 -29.24 2.76 -25.51
N ALA A 209 -28.09 2.12 -25.76
CA ALA A 209 -27.22 2.50 -26.87
C ALA A 209 -27.90 2.23 -28.22
N GLU A 210 -28.60 1.10 -28.36
CA GLU A 210 -29.37 0.77 -29.56
C GLU A 210 -30.51 1.79 -29.79
N GLU A 211 -31.22 2.18 -28.72
CA GLU A 211 -32.26 3.22 -28.80
C GLU A 211 -31.68 4.58 -29.24
N ARG A 212 -30.57 5.03 -28.63
CA ARG A 212 -29.88 6.28 -29.02
C ARG A 212 -29.38 6.20 -30.46
N GLU A 213 -28.86 5.06 -30.90
CA GLU A 213 -28.41 4.88 -32.30
C GLU A 213 -29.61 5.02 -33.26
N ALA A 214 -30.74 4.39 -32.95
CA ALA A 214 -31.96 4.51 -33.74
C ALA A 214 -32.50 5.96 -33.80
N GLU A 215 -32.50 6.68 -32.68
CA GLU A 215 -32.86 8.10 -32.65
C GLU A 215 -31.93 8.95 -33.50
N THR A 216 -30.61 8.75 -33.39
CA THR A 216 -29.64 9.50 -34.18
C THR A 216 -29.76 9.18 -35.68
N ALA A 217 -30.06 7.94 -36.04
CA ALA A 217 -30.32 7.53 -37.41
C ALA A 217 -31.59 8.20 -37.96
N ALA A 218 -32.67 8.28 -37.16
CA ALA A 218 -33.89 8.97 -37.53
C ALA A 218 -33.65 10.48 -37.74
N ALA A 219 -32.93 11.14 -36.81
CA ALA A 219 -32.56 12.55 -36.94
C ALA A 219 -31.67 12.82 -38.17
N ARG A 220 -30.72 11.92 -38.47
CA ARG A 220 -29.91 11.98 -39.71
C ARG A 220 -30.76 11.81 -40.96
N ALA A 221 -31.76 10.92 -40.93
CA ALA A 221 -32.67 10.74 -42.05
C ALA A 221 -33.56 11.98 -42.27
N GLU A 222 -34.04 12.61 -41.19
CA GLU A 222 -34.83 13.85 -41.27
C GLU A 222 -34.01 15.01 -41.84
N THR A 223 -32.79 15.23 -41.32
CA THR A 223 -31.88 16.26 -41.86
C THR A 223 -31.51 16.01 -43.31
N ALA A 224 -31.24 14.76 -43.70
CA ALA A 224 -31.02 14.39 -45.10
C ALA A 224 -32.24 14.69 -45.98
N ALA A 225 -33.46 14.42 -45.51
CA ALA A 225 -34.68 14.75 -46.22
C ALA A 225 -34.90 16.27 -46.37
N LEU A 226 -34.53 17.07 -45.37
CA LEU A 226 -34.55 18.54 -45.45
C LEU A 226 -33.53 19.07 -46.47
N HIS A 227 -32.42 18.35 -46.67
CA HIS A 227 -31.40 18.69 -47.67
C HIS A 227 -31.77 18.27 -49.11
N GLU A 228 -32.82 17.46 -49.31
CA GLU A 228 -33.28 17.06 -50.64
C GLU A 228 -34.07 18.19 -51.32
N SER A 229 -33.37 19.02 -52.11
CA SER A 229 -34.02 20.12 -52.83
C SER A 229 -34.82 19.62 -54.03
N LYS A 230 -36.13 19.95 -54.05
CA LYS A 230 -37.04 19.74 -55.18
C LYS A 230 -36.88 20.79 -56.29
N ALA A 231 -35.88 21.65 -56.19
CA ALA A 231 -35.64 22.77 -57.11
C ALA A 231 -34.23 22.70 -57.71
N ARG A 232 -34.07 23.26 -58.91
CA ARG A 232 -32.80 23.29 -59.65
C ARG A 232 -32.45 24.71 -60.03
N PHE A 233 -31.19 25.08 -59.83
CA PHE A 233 -30.67 26.32 -60.39
C PHE A 233 -30.39 26.21 -61.88
N GLU A 234 -30.86 27.20 -62.64
CA GLU A 234 -30.60 27.36 -64.06
C GLU A 234 -29.80 28.65 -64.26
N LEU A 235 -28.66 28.55 -64.95
CA LEU A 235 -27.88 29.70 -65.38
C LEU A 235 -28.22 30.01 -66.84
N PHE A 236 -28.62 31.23 -67.14
CA PHE A 236 -29.05 31.64 -68.48
C PHE A 236 -28.61 33.07 -68.78
N GLU A 237 -28.66 33.47 -70.04
CA GLU A 237 -28.41 34.85 -70.46
C GLU A 237 -29.75 35.55 -70.74
N ASP A 238 -29.89 36.78 -70.27
CA ASP A 238 -31.08 37.59 -70.55
C ASP A 238 -31.05 38.17 -71.98
N ALA A 239 -32.13 38.85 -72.39
CA ALA A 239 -32.23 39.48 -73.70
C ALA A 239 -31.15 40.56 -73.96
N SER A 240 -30.44 41.01 -72.92
CA SER A 240 -29.33 41.96 -73.00
C SER A 240 -27.96 41.28 -73.00
N GLY A 241 -27.90 39.94 -73.05
CA GLY A 241 -26.67 39.15 -73.02
C GLY A 241 -26.00 39.09 -71.65
N LYS A 242 -26.67 39.55 -70.58
CA LYS A 242 -26.12 39.49 -69.22
C LYS A 242 -26.44 38.14 -68.58
N PRO A 243 -25.45 37.44 -67.98
CA PRO A 243 -25.68 36.20 -67.25
C PRO A 243 -26.52 36.40 -65.99
N ARG A 244 -27.53 35.54 -65.82
CA ARG A 244 -28.45 35.48 -64.68
C ARG A 244 -28.61 34.06 -64.18
N TRP A 245 -29.05 33.92 -62.93
CA TRP A 245 -29.47 32.63 -62.39
C TRP A 245 -30.94 32.69 -61.99
N ARG A 246 -31.65 31.55 -62.11
CA ARG A 246 -32.98 31.36 -61.53
C ARG A 246 -33.09 29.99 -60.87
N LEU A 247 -33.82 29.90 -59.78
CA LEU A 247 -34.19 28.65 -59.13
C LEU A 247 -35.57 28.24 -59.65
N ARG A 248 -35.66 27.06 -60.26
CA ARG A 248 -36.91 26.49 -60.76
C ARG A 248 -37.30 25.28 -59.94
N HIS A 249 -38.51 25.27 -59.39
CA HIS A 249 -39.06 24.10 -58.73
C HIS A 249 -39.41 23.02 -59.77
N ARG A 250 -39.44 21.74 -59.38
CA ARG A 250 -39.78 20.62 -60.27
C ARG A 250 -41.14 20.72 -60.97
N ASN A 251 -42.07 21.52 -60.44
CA ASN A 251 -43.37 21.79 -61.07
C ASN A 251 -43.30 22.83 -62.20
N GLY A 252 -42.12 23.37 -62.49
CA GLY A 252 -41.89 24.35 -63.54
C GLY A 252 -41.94 25.81 -63.06
N ASN A 253 -42.36 26.10 -61.83
CA ASN A 253 -42.44 27.47 -61.34
C ASN A 253 -41.05 28.02 -60.98
N VAL A 254 -40.81 29.28 -61.34
CA VAL A 254 -39.62 30.02 -60.88
C VAL A 254 -39.90 30.51 -59.46
N ILE A 255 -39.00 30.19 -58.53
CA ILE A 255 -39.13 30.50 -57.09
C ILE A 255 -38.15 31.59 -56.63
N ALA A 256 -37.02 31.72 -57.32
CA ALA A 256 -36.06 32.80 -57.09
C ALA A 256 -35.32 33.15 -58.38
N THR A 257 -34.87 34.39 -58.52
CA THR A 257 -34.05 34.87 -59.64
C THR A 257 -33.01 35.84 -59.12
N SER A 258 -31.89 35.97 -59.82
CA SER A 258 -31.04 37.15 -59.62
C SER A 258 -31.81 38.39 -60.08
N GLY A 259 -32.06 39.33 -59.15
CA GLY A 259 -32.80 40.57 -59.43
C GLY A 259 -32.16 41.37 -60.57
N GLN A 260 -30.83 41.36 -60.64
CA GLN A 260 -30.04 42.01 -61.69
C GLN A 260 -29.22 41.00 -62.53
N GLY A 261 -28.75 41.46 -63.69
CA GLY A 261 -27.84 40.72 -64.58
C GLY A 261 -26.38 40.94 -64.19
N TYR A 262 -25.63 39.86 -64.01
CA TYR A 262 -24.22 39.93 -63.62
C TYR A 262 -23.34 40.33 -64.80
N SER A 263 -22.17 40.89 -64.52
CA SER A 263 -21.17 41.25 -65.54
C SER A 263 -20.42 40.06 -66.14
N SER A 264 -20.44 38.88 -65.49
CA SER A 264 -19.83 37.66 -66.03
C SER A 264 -20.48 36.38 -65.51
N ARG A 265 -20.31 35.28 -66.26
CA ARG A 265 -20.85 33.96 -65.91
C ARG A 265 -20.30 33.45 -64.57
N GLY A 266 -19.01 33.70 -64.30
CA GLY A 266 -18.36 33.34 -63.04
C GLY A 266 -18.90 34.13 -61.84
N LYS A 267 -19.26 35.41 -62.01
CA LYS A 267 -19.95 36.18 -60.95
C LYS A 267 -21.36 35.65 -60.68
N ALA A 268 -22.11 35.29 -61.73
CA ALA A 268 -23.43 34.67 -61.57
C ALA A 268 -23.36 33.31 -60.85
N GLN A 269 -22.33 32.50 -61.12
CA GLN A 269 -22.09 31.24 -60.42
C GLN A 269 -21.73 31.45 -58.94
N ARG A 270 -20.88 32.44 -58.62
CA ARG A 270 -20.55 32.80 -57.23
C ARG A 270 -21.79 33.29 -56.47
N GLY A 271 -22.61 34.14 -57.07
CA GLY A 271 -23.88 34.59 -56.49
C GLY A 271 -24.84 33.43 -56.21
N LEU A 272 -24.97 32.49 -57.13
CA LEU A 272 -25.73 31.25 -56.93
C LEU A 272 -25.17 30.38 -55.80
N HIS A 273 -23.85 30.21 -55.72
CA HIS A 273 -23.20 29.45 -54.66
C HIS A 273 -23.41 30.08 -53.28
N SER A 274 -23.37 31.41 -53.19
CA SER A 274 -23.67 32.15 -51.97
C SER A 274 -25.13 31.91 -51.52
N VAL A 275 -26.10 32.00 -52.43
CA VAL A 275 -27.50 31.70 -52.11
C VAL A 275 -27.67 30.25 -51.68
N ARG A 276 -27.01 29.29 -52.35
CA ARG A 276 -27.07 27.87 -51.97
C ARG A 276 -26.51 27.60 -50.56
N ARG A 277 -25.44 28.30 -50.17
CA ARG A 277 -24.79 28.16 -48.86
C ARG A 277 -25.60 28.80 -47.74
N ASN A 278 -26.11 30.01 -47.98
CA ASN A 278 -26.69 30.84 -46.92
C ASN A 278 -28.22 30.73 -46.80
N ALA A 279 -28.92 30.13 -47.77
CA ALA A 279 -30.38 30.01 -47.71
C ALA A 279 -30.88 29.07 -46.61
N LEU A 280 -30.13 27.99 -46.31
CA LEU A 280 -30.49 27.04 -45.26
C LEU A 280 -30.06 27.63 -43.90
N GLY A 281 -30.98 28.28 -43.20
CA GLY A 281 -30.71 29.00 -41.94
C GLY A 281 -30.90 30.51 -41.99
N ALA A 282 -31.21 31.09 -43.16
CA ALA A 282 -31.57 32.50 -43.28
C ALA A 282 -32.90 32.79 -42.55
N GLY A 283 -32.89 33.77 -41.64
CA GLY A 283 -34.09 34.21 -40.93
C GLY A 283 -35.11 34.89 -41.86
N LEU A 284 -36.41 34.68 -41.60
CA LEU A 284 -37.49 35.33 -42.35
C LEU A 284 -37.75 36.74 -41.79
N LEU A 285 -37.39 37.78 -42.56
CA LEU A 285 -37.78 39.15 -42.25
C LEU A 285 -39.07 39.51 -43.01
N ARG A 286 -40.19 39.69 -42.31
CA ARG A 286 -41.44 40.17 -42.90
C ARG A 286 -41.43 41.69 -42.96
N ILE A 287 -41.22 42.24 -44.16
CA ILE A 287 -41.40 43.66 -44.44
C ILE A 287 -42.79 43.84 -45.07
N GLU A 288 -43.70 44.55 -44.39
CA GLU A 288 -45.00 44.92 -44.95
C GLU A 288 -44.84 46.24 -45.71
N THR A 289 -44.62 46.16 -47.02
CA THR A 289 -44.59 47.31 -47.92
C THR A 289 -45.98 47.52 -48.51
N THR A 290 -46.50 48.75 -48.47
CA THR A 290 -47.81 49.07 -49.06
C THR A 290 -47.76 49.02 -50.59
N ALA A 291 -48.86 48.65 -51.25
CA ALA A 291 -48.88 48.37 -52.69
C ALA A 291 -48.47 49.58 -53.57
N GLU A 292 -48.62 50.81 -53.07
CA GLU A 292 -48.23 52.04 -53.78
C GLU A 292 -46.73 52.34 -53.66
N GLU A 293 -46.03 51.83 -52.64
CA GLU A 293 -44.59 51.99 -52.45
C GLU A 293 -43.75 50.89 -53.14
N ALA A 294 -44.34 49.72 -53.42
CA ALA A 294 -43.66 48.61 -54.07
C ALA A 294 -43.33 48.86 -55.56
N GLU A 295 -44.12 49.67 -56.28
CA GLU A 295 -43.82 50.03 -57.68
C GLU A 295 -42.62 50.99 -57.82
N VAL A 296 -42.22 51.68 -56.74
CA VAL A 296 -41.13 52.67 -56.76
C VAL A 296 -39.74 52.04 -56.52
N ILE A 297 -39.68 50.81 -56.02
CA ILE A 297 -38.41 50.11 -55.65
C ILE A 297 -37.84 49.29 -56.83
N ALA A 298 -38.38 49.43 -58.04
CA ALA A 298 -37.86 48.78 -59.25
C ALA A 298 -36.69 49.55 -59.92
N ASP A 299 -35.95 50.37 -59.15
CA ASP A 299 -34.79 51.11 -59.65
C ASP A 299 -33.47 50.40 -59.28
N ASP A 300 -32.58 50.30 -60.27
CA ASP A 300 -31.26 49.66 -60.18
C ASP A 300 -30.41 50.39 -59.13
N GLY A 301 -30.47 49.94 -57.88
CA GLY A 301 -29.54 50.38 -56.83
C GLY A 301 -28.09 50.09 -57.23
N PRO A 302 -27.13 50.96 -56.86
CA PRO A 302 -25.73 50.79 -57.24
C PRO A 302 -25.14 49.49 -56.71
N GLU A 303 -24.24 48.90 -57.50
CA GLU A 303 -23.48 47.67 -57.21
C GLU A 303 -22.91 47.75 -55.78
N PRO A 304 -23.30 46.86 -54.84
CA PRO A 304 -22.68 46.84 -53.52
C PRO A 304 -21.21 46.50 -53.72
N ALA A 305 -20.33 47.36 -53.22
CA ALA A 305 -18.89 47.09 -53.21
C ALA A 305 -18.65 45.75 -52.50
N ASP A 306 -17.85 44.89 -53.15
CA ASP A 306 -17.48 43.56 -52.67
C ASP A 306 -17.01 43.68 -51.20
N ALA A 307 -17.82 43.19 -50.27
CA ALA A 307 -17.37 42.98 -48.90
C ALA A 307 -16.38 41.81 -48.93
N ASP A 308 -15.15 42.04 -48.51
CA ASP A 308 -14.16 40.99 -48.31
C ASP A 308 -14.77 39.87 -47.44
N GLU A 309 -14.68 38.63 -47.95
CA GLU A 309 -15.28 37.45 -47.34
C GLU A 309 -14.72 37.23 -45.93
N PRO A 310 -15.56 37.04 -44.88
CA PRO A 310 -15.05 36.50 -43.63
C PRO A 310 -14.72 35.01 -43.84
N GLU A 311 -13.44 34.65 -43.66
CA GLU A 311 -13.00 33.26 -43.51
C GLU A 311 -13.61 32.67 -42.24
N VAL A 312 -14.75 31.99 -42.39
CA VAL A 312 -15.27 31.11 -41.35
C VAL A 312 -15.01 29.68 -41.81
N ALA A 313 -13.86 29.16 -41.40
CA ALA A 313 -13.52 27.75 -41.47
C ALA A 313 -14.45 26.99 -40.51
N VAL A 314 -15.19 26.02 -41.05
CA VAL A 314 -15.84 24.97 -40.26
C VAL A 314 -14.78 23.88 -40.10
N PRO A 315 -14.34 23.50 -38.89
CA PRO A 315 -13.41 22.41 -38.74
C PRO A 315 -14.09 21.10 -39.14
N SER A 316 -13.51 20.38 -40.10
CA SER A 316 -13.74 18.96 -40.34
C SER A 316 -12.78 18.15 -39.48
N ASP A 317 -13.26 17.06 -38.88
CA ASP A 317 -12.54 16.22 -37.90
C ASP A 317 -11.33 15.41 -38.43
N ASP A 318 -10.67 15.82 -39.52
CA ASP A 318 -9.63 15.03 -40.22
C ASP A 318 -8.44 15.84 -40.80
N GLU A 319 -8.09 17.01 -40.25
CA GLU A 319 -6.83 17.71 -40.58
C GLU A 319 -5.89 17.77 -39.36
N ALA A 320 -4.62 17.39 -39.56
CA ALA A 320 -3.58 17.48 -38.55
C ALA A 320 -3.50 18.93 -38.04
N ILE A 321 -3.55 19.12 -36.72
CA ILE A 321 -3.51 20.46 -36.09
C ILE A 321 -2.20 21.15 -36.51
N GLU A 322 -2.27 22.08 -37.47
CA GLU A 322 -1.15 22.95 -37.83
C GLU A 322 -0.87 23.86 -36.63
N SER A 323 0.35 23.79 -36.09
CA SER A 323 0.77 24.59 -34.94
C SER A 323 1.36 25.91 -35.39
N GLU A 324 0.90 27.01 -34.79
CA GLU A 324 1.43 28.37 -35.01
C GLU A 324 2.65 28.67 -34.13
N ALA A 325 3.37 27.62 -33.72
CA ALA A 325 4.49 27.70 -32.80
C ALA A 325 5.52 26.60 -33.10
N THR A 326 6.79 26.93 -32.85
CA THR A 326 7.95 26.07 -33.09
C THR A 326 8.75 25.90 -31.80
N PHE A 327 9.20 24.68 -31.52
CA PHE A 327 10.15 24.42 -30.45
C PHE A 327 11.56 24.75 -30.92
N GLU A 328 12.20 25.72 -30.26
CA GLU A 328 13.61 26.05 -30.44
C GLU A 328 14.45 25.33 -29.39
N LEU A 329 15.42 24.52 -29.83
CA LEU A 329 16.45 23.96 -28.97
C LEU A 329 17.74 24.77 -29.12
N PHE A 330 18.26 25.29 -28.02
CA PHE A 330 19.48 26.10 -27.99
C PHE A 330 20.39 25.72 -26.79
N GLU A 331 21.68 26.01 -26.91
CA GLU A 331 22.65 25.91 -25.81
C GLU A 331 22.80 27.28 -25.14
N ASP A 332 22.75 27.32 -23.82
CA ASP A 332 22.90 28.56 -23.06
C ASP A 332 24.37 28.92 -22.80
N ASP A 333 24.60 30.08 -22.17
CA ASP A 333 25.95 30.55 -21.81
C ASP A 333 26.68 29.62 -20.80
N ALA A 334 25.97 28.68 -20.17
CA ALA A 334 26.50 27.69 -19.24
C ALA A 334 26.79 26.32 -19.89
N ALA A 335 26.68 26.22 -21.22
CA ALA A 335 26.79 24.97 -22.00
C ALA A 335 25.71 23.92 -21.66
N GLU A 336 24.56 24.37 -21.17
CA GLU A 336 23.37 23.57 -20.91
C GLU A 336 22.35 23.75 -22.04
N TRP A 337 21.76 22.64 -22.48
CA TRP A 337 20.72 22.64 -23.50
C TRP A 337 19.37 23.01 -22.91
N ARG A 338 18.70 24.00 -23.50
CA ARG A 338 17.33 24.39 -23.15
C ARG A 338 16.42 24.31 -24.38
N TRP A 339 15.12 24.30 -24.12
CA TRP A 339 14.12 24.40 -25.16
C TRP A 339 13.12 25.49 -24.80
N ARG A 340 12.63 26.21 -25.81
CA ARG A 340 11.51 27.14 -25.68
C ARG A 340 10.52 26.96 -26.82
N LEU A 341 9.24 27.09 -26.53
CA LEU A 341 8.16 27.10 -27.50
C LEU A 341 7.88 28.54 -27.88
N ARG A 342 8.19 28.89 -29.13
CA ARG A 342 8.00 30.24 -29.66
C ARG A 342 6.85 30.25 -30.64
N HIS A 343 5.88 31.13 -30.42
CA HIS A 343 4.80 31.37 -31.36
C HIS A 343 5.31 32.17 -32.55
N ASP A 344 4.71 32.02 -33.73
CA ASP A 344 5.03 32.77 -34.96
C ASP A 344 4.97 34.30 -34.78
N ASN A 345 4.23 34.79 -33.78
CA ASN A 345 4.20 36.22 -33.41
C ASN A 345 5.47 36.70 -32.68
N GLY A 346 6.40 35.80 -32.38
CA GLY A 346 7.67 36.07 -31.72
C GLY A 346 7.66 35.95 -30.19
N ASN A 347 6.51 35.63 -29.57
CA ASN A 347 6.43 35.46 -28.11
C ASN A 347 6.84 34.06 -27.70
N VAL A 348 7.56 33.96 -26.58
CA VAL A 348 7.87 32.69 -25.94
C VAL A 348 6.68 32.31 -25.07
N ILE A 349 6.01 31.23 -25.43
CA ILE A 349 4.79 30.79 -24.73
C ILE A 349 5.09 29.66 -23.75
N GLY A 350 6.29 29.07 -23.74
CA GLY A 350 6.76 28.17 -22.68
C GLY A 350 8.24 27.80 -22.80
N ASP A 351 8.90 27.47 -21.68
CA ASP A 351 10.32 27.11 -21.59
C ASP A 351 10.53 25.83 -20.75
N SER A 352 11.68 25.19 -20.96
CA SER A 352 12.22 24.08 -20.18
C SER A 352 12.36 24.32 -18.67
N GLY A 353 12.53 25.56 -18.22
CA GLY A 353 12.70 25.93 -16.81
C GLY A 353 14.01 25.47 -16.14
N GLU A 354 14.69 24.47 -16.72
CA GLU A 354 15.96 23.92 -16.26
C GLU A 354 16.89 23.63 -17.45
N GLY A 355 18.21 23.71 -17.23
CA GLY A 355 19.23 23.35 -18.21
C GLY A 355 19.49 21.83 -18.27
N TYR A 356 19.58 21.27 -19.48
CA TYR A 356 19.89 19.86 -19.69
C TYR A 356 21.34 19.67 -20.13
N ALA A 357 22.04 18.71 -19.54
CA ALA A 357 23.44 18.40 -19.89
C ALA A 357 23.68 17.92 -21.34
N SER A 358 22.64 17.71 -22.16
CA SER A 358 22.79 17.35 -23.58
C SER A 358 21.53 17.61 -24.40
N LYS A 359 21.70 17.87 -25.70
CA LYS A 359 20.62 18.01 -26.70
C LYS A 359 19.62 16.85 -26.67
N SER A 360 20.11 15.63 -26.47
CA SER A 360 19.27 14.43 -26.40
C SER A 360 18.41 14.37 -25.14
N ASN A 361 18.87 14.93 -24.02
CA ASN A 361 18.07 15.06 -22.79
C ASN A 361 16.95 16.11 -22.99
N ALA A 362 17.28 17.24 -23.61
CA ALA A 362 16.31 18.29 -23.94
C ALA A 362 15.21 17.78 -24.88
N LYS A 363 15.57 17.04 -25.94
CA LYS A 363 14.57 16.39 -26.83
C LYS A 363 13.66 15.42 -26.09
N ARG A 364 14.19 14.60 -25.17
CA ARG A 364 13.38 13.68 -24.35
C ARG A 364 12.45 14.42 -23.40
N ALA A 365 12.85 15.57 -22.86
CA ALA A 365 11.99 16.40 -22.05
C ALA A 365 10.85 17.00 -22.88
N LEU A 366 11.16 17.52 -24.07
CA LEU A 366 10.20 18.04 -25.03
C LEU A 366 9.19 16.97 -25.47
N SER A 367 9.61 15.73 -25.75
CA SER A 367 8.67 14.65 -26.08
C SER A 367 7.67 14.38 -24.95
N ARG A 368 8.10 14.50 -23.68
CA ARG A 368 7.18 14.38 -22.53
C ARG A 368 6.21 15.54 -22.47
N VAL A 369 6.64 16.77 -22.77
CA VAL A 369 5.74 17.92 -22.85
C VAL A 369 4.64 17.64 -23.88
N ARG A 370 5.00 17.23 -25.10
CA ARG A 370 4.01 16.90 -26.16
C ARG A 370 3.02 15.82 -25.72
N GLU A 371 3.49 14.78 -25.04
CA GLU A 371 2.67 13.66 -24.59
C GLU A 371 1.71 14.03 -23.45
N HIS A 372 2.11 14.96 -22.57
CA HIS A 372 1.38 15.25 -21.33
C HIS A 372 0.54 16.54 -21.42
N VAL A 373 0.87 17.47 -22.31
CA VAL A 373 0.27 18.80 -22.38
C VAL A 373 -1.19 18.78 -22.85
N ALA A 374 -1.54 17.89 -23.77
CA ALA A 374 -2.90 17.77 -24.32
C ALA A 374 -3.90 17.19 -23.30
N ALA A 375 -3.43 16.38 -22.34
CA ALA A 375 -4.23 15.73 -21.32
C ALA A 375 -4.13 16.39 -19.94
N ALA A 376 -3.36 17.48 -19.79
CA ALA A 376 -3.15 18.15 -18.51
C ALA A 376 -4.35 19.04 -18.14
N ASP A 377 -5.04 18.71 -17.04
CA ASP A 377 -6.15 19.52 -16.51
C ASP A 377 -5.67 20.86 -15.91
N TYR A 378 -6.55 21.87 -15.93
CA TYR A 378 -6.30 23.16 -15.24
C TYR A 378 -6.47 22.95 -13.73
N LEU A 379 -5.45 23.29 -12.94
CA LEU A 379 -5.60 23.33 -11.49
C LEU A 379 -6.34 24.63 -11.13
N ARG A 380 -7.68 24.59 -11.05
CA ARG A 380 -8.48 25.70 -10.49
C ARG A 380 -9.15 25.26 -9.20
N VAL A 381 -8.91 26.04 -8.15
CA VAL A 381 -9.69 26.06 -6.92
C VAL A 381 -10.37 27.42 -6.93
N ASP A 382 -11.67 27.50 -7.26
CA ASP A 382 -12.39 28.78 -7.27
C ASP A 382 -13.90 28.55 -7.05
N PRO A 383 -14.43 28.80 -5.85
CA PRO A 383 -13.73 29.07 -4.59
C PRO A 383 -13.22 27.79 -3.90
N ALA A 384 -13.71 26.61 -4.29
CA ALA A 384 -13.27 25.33 -3.76
C ALA A 384 -13.16 24.24 -4.84
N ALA A 385 -12.36 23.21 -4.59
CA ALA A 385 -12.22 22.07 -5.48
C ALA A 385 -12.02 20.76 -4.70
N PHE A 386 -12.50 19.66 -5.27
CA PHE A 386 -12.26 18.32 -4.77
C PHE A 386 -10.91 17.80 -5.24
N GLU A 387 -9.95 17.61 -4.34
CA GLU A 387 -8.71 16.89 -4.63
C GLU A 387 -8.90 15.40 -4.38
N VAL A 388 -8.74 14.56 -5.41
CA VAL A 388 -8.73 13.10 -5.27
C VAL A 388 -7.28 12.60 -5.26
N TYR A 389 -6.85 12.03 -4.14
CA TYR A 389 -5.46 11.61 -3.93
C TYR A 389 -5.35 10.20 -3.34
N ARG A 390 -4.15 9.61 -3.44
CA ARG A 390 -3.84 8.32 -2.81
C ARG A 390 -3.02 8.58 -1.54
N ASP A 391 -3.48 8.07 -0.41
CA ASP A 391 -2.78 8.21 0.87
C ASP A 391 -1.53 7.31 0.95
N LYS A 392 -0.72 7.49 2.00
CA LYS A 392 0.50 6.68 2.25
C LYS A 392 0.20 5.19 2.44
N GLY A 393 -1.02 4.84 2.84
CA GLY A 393 -1.50 3.46 2.97
C GLY A 393 -2.01 2.87 1.65
N GLY A 394 -1.93 3.61 0.55
CA GLY A 394 -2.35 3.17 -0.76
C GLY A 394 -3.86 3.21 -0.98
N LYS A 395 -4.64 3.79 -0.05
CA LYS A 395 -6.09 3.98 -0.18
C LYS A 395 -6.38 5.31 -0.88
N TRP A 396 -7.49 5.36 -1.60
CA TRP A 396 -7.94 6.58 -2.27
C TRP A 396 -8.78 7.41 -1.30
N ARG A 397 -8.52 8.72 -1.27
CA ARG A 397 -9.25 9.69 -0.46
C ARG A 397 -9.55 10.91 -1.31
N TRP A 398 -10.50 11.70 -0.86
CA TRP A 398 -10.75 13.01 -1.43
C TRP A 398 -10.84 14.05 -0.32
N ARG A 399 -10.51 15.29 -0.64
CA ARG A 399 -10.72 16.44 0.23
C ARG A 399 -11.26 17.62 -0.57
N LEU A 400 -12.18 18.38 0.02
CA LEU A 400 -12.65 19.65 -0.52
C LEU A 400 -11.75 20.75 0.02
N ILE A 401 -11.03 21.44 -0.85
CA ILE A 401 -10.07 22.48 -0.50
C ILE A 401 -10.60 23.81 -1.00
N HIS A 402 -10.59 24.83 -0.14
CA HIS A 402 -10.89 26.20 -0.52
C HIS A 402 -9.63 26.89 -1.09
N GLU A 403 -9.79 27.94 -1.90
CA GLU A 403 -8.68 28.69 -2.53
C GLU A 403 -7.64 29.24 -1.52
N ASN A 404 -8.03 29.40 -0.26
CA ASN A 404 -7.16 29.83 0.84
C ASN A 404 -6.32 28.69 1.46
N GLY A 405 -6.47 27.46 0.95
CA GLY A 405 -5.76 26.27 1.43
C GLY A 405 -6.43 25.52 2.57
N ASN A 406 -7.58 25.99 3.08
CA ASN A 406 -8.31 25.30 4.14
C ASN A 406 -9.04 24.08 3.59
N VAL A 407 -8.98 22.97 4.33
CA VAL A 407 -9.76 21.77 4.03
C VAL A 407 -11.15 21.99 4.63
N LEU A 408 -12.16 22.07 3.76
CA LEU A 408 -13.54 22.25 4.17
C LEU A 408 -14.21 20.92 4.51
N ALA A 409 -13.81 19.82 3.85
CA ALA A 409 -14.34 18.48 4.09
C ALA A 409 -13.32 17.42 3.67
N ASP A 410 -13.30 16.26 4.33
CA ASP A 410 -12.58 15.06 3.89
C ASP A 410 -13.56 13.89 3.73
N SER A 411 -13.17 12.91 2.92
CA SER A 411 -13.83 11.62 2.78
C SER A 411 -14.09 10.85 4.09
N GLY A 412 -13.33 11.11 5.15
CA GLY A 412 -13.41 10.44 6.45
C GLY A 412 -12.99 8.96 6.48
N GLN A 413 -12.94 8.32 5.32
CA GLN A 413 -12.55 6.93 5.13
C GLN A 413 -11.69 6.77 3.86
N GLY A 414 -10.79 5.79 3.89
CA GLY A 414 -9.98 5.43 2.72
C GLY A 414 -10.71 4.41 1.83
N TYR A 415 -10.96 4.78 0.57
CA TYR A 415 -11.56 3.92 -0.44
C TYR A 415 -10.56 2.96 -1.08
N SER A 416 -11.03 1.78 -1.50
CA SER A 416 -10.17 0.78 -2.16
C SER A 416 -9.85 1.11 -3.62
N SER A 417 -10.60 2.00 -4.26
CA SER A 417 -10.37 2.41 -5.66
C SER A 417 -10.69 3.88 -5.90
N ARG A 418 -10.08 4.46 -6.94
CA ARG A 418 -10.33 5.83 -7.39
C ARG A 418 -11.79 6.06 -7.74
N SER A 419 -12.43 5.09 -8.42
CA SER A 419 -13.85 5.17 -8.77
C SER A 419 -14.76 5.23 -7.54
N LYS A 420 -14.43 4.49 -6.47
CA LYS A 420 -15.17 4.56 -5.20
C LYS A 420 -15.00 5.90 -4.49
N ALA A 421 -13.80 6.49 -4.54
CA ALA A 421 -13.59 7.85 -4.02
C ALA A 421 -14.38 8.90 -4.81
N ARG A 422 -14.47 8.75 -6.15
CA ARG A 422 -15.33 9.61 -6.98
C ARG A 422 -16.82 9.45 -6.70
N GLN A 423 -17.29 8.22 -6.47
CA GLN A 423 -18.68 8.02 -6.06
C GLN A 423 -18.96 8.68 -4.71
N GLY A 424 -17.99 8.64 -3.78
CA GLY A 424 -18.06 9.34 -2.51
C GLY A 424 -18.18 10.86 -2.66
N LEU A 425 -17.29 11.50 -3.44
CA LEU A 425 -17.35 12.95 -3.65
C LEU A 425 -18.61 13.37 -4.43
N GLU A 426 -19.08 12.56 -5.38
CA GLU A 426 -20.29 12.86 -6.15
C GLU A 426 -21.55 12.78 -5.27
N SER A 427 -21.54 11.85 -4.31
CA SER A 427 -22.58 11.82 -3.27
C SER A 427 -22.57 13.06 -2.40
N VAL A 428 -21.43 13.71 -2.17
CA VAL A 428 -21.37 14.97 -1.42
C VAL A 428 -21.85 16.12 -2.30
N ARG A 429 -21.36 16.21 -3.55
CA ARG A 429 -21.80 17.21 -4.54
C ARG A 429 -23.32 17.26 -4.69
N SER A 430 -23.95 16.08 -4.81
CA SER A 430 -25.38 15.96 -5.05
C SER A 430 -26.26 16.16 -3.82
N ASN A 431 -25.73 15.95 -2.60
CA ASN A 431 -26.57 15.93 -1.39
C ASN A 431 -26.23 17.01 -0.37
N ALA A 432 -25.06 17.65 -0.44
CA ALA A 432 -24.64 18.63 0.57
C ALA A 432 -25.60 19.81 0.66
N ALA A 433 -26.00 20.42 -0.47
CA ALA A 433 -26.85 21.61 -0.50
C ALA A 433 -28.22 21.40 0.17
N GLU A 434 -28.80 20.20 0.04
CA GLU A 434 -30.15 19.87 0.53
C GLU A 434 -30.14 19.08 1.85
N ALA A 435 -28.96 18.71 2.37
CA ALA A 435 -28.86 17.88 3.56
C ALA A 435 -29.37 18.63 4.80
N THR A 436 -30.21 17.97 5.61
CA THR A 436 -30.70 18.54 6.87
C THR A 436 -29.58 18.61 7.91
N LEU A 437 -29.64 19.57 8.84
CA LEU A 437 -28.71 19.67 9.96
C LEU A 437 -29.36 19.08 11.22
N GLU A 438 -28.73 18.07 11.79
CA GLU A 438 -29.07 17.47 13.07
C GLU A 438 -27.97 17.75 14.09
N ASP A 439 -28.36 18.30 15.24
CA ASP A 439 -27.46 18.70 16.31
C ASP A 439 -27.58 17.71 17.47
N LEU A 440 -26.60 16.82 17.60
CA LEU A 440 -26.66 15.69 18.52
C LEU A 440 -26.43 16.09 19.99
N ASP A 441 -25.89 17.29 20.21
CA ASP A 441 -25.61 17.84 21.55
C ASP A 441 -26.46 19.09 21.84
N ALA A 442 -27.58 19.26 21.15
CA ALA A 442 -28.56 20.27 21.52
C ALA A 442 -29.32 19.84 22.79
N ASP A 443 -29.28 20.66 23.84
CA ASP A 443 -30.17 20.51 24.98
C ASP A 443 -31.63 20.71 24.53
N ALA A 444 -32.57 19.98 25.12
CA ALA A 444 -34.00 19.99 24.74
C ALA A 444 -34.68 21.39 24.81
N SER A 445 -34.01 22.40 25.37
CA SER A 445 -34.47 23.80 25.39
C SER A 445 -34.11 24.63 24.16
N ASP A 446 -33.14 24.19 23.34
CA ASP A 446 -32.66 24.93 22.17
C ASP A 446 -33.34 24.47 20.86
N ALA A 447 -34.13 23.40 20.91
CA ALA A 447 -34.82 22.82 19.76
C ALA A 447 -35.96 23.70 19.18
N GLU A 448 -36.37 24.77 19.87
CA GLU A 448 -37.48 25.65 19.44
C GLU A 448 -37.05 26.90 18.65
N ALA A 449 -35.75 27.13 18.41
CA ALA A 449 -35.28 28.34 17.71
C ALA A 449 -35.13 28.20 16.18
N ASP A 450 -35.01 26.98 15.63
CA ASP A 450 -34.69 26.75 14.21
C ASP A 450 -35.73 25.86 13.47
N ALA A 451 -36.97 25.84 13.94
CA ALA A 451 -38.04 25.05 13.30
C ALA A 451 -38.64 25.69 12.04
N ASP A 452 -38.29 26.94 11.70
CA ASP A 452 -38.92 27.70 10.61
C ASP A 452 -38.27 27.51 9.21
N GLU A 453 -37.22 26.69 9.07
CA GLU A 453 -36.72 26.24 7.75
C GLU A 453 -36.76 24.72 7.54
N ALA A 454 -37.54 23.99 8.35
CA ALA A 454 -37.86 22.60 8.07
C ALA A 454 -38.92 22.51 6.98
N GLY A 455 -38.50 22.73 5.73
CA GLY A 455 -39.19 22.22 4.55
C GLY A 455 -39.24 20.70 4.64
N SER A 456 -40.29 20.18 5.26
CA SER A 456 -40.66 18.77 5.20
C SER A 456 -41.01 18.42 3.76
N ASP A 457 -40.02 18.03 2.98
CA ASP A 457 -40.23 17.19 1.81
C ASP A 457 -39.23 16.04 1.81
N GLY A 458 -39.72 14.83 1.52
CA GLY A 458 -38.98 13.58 1.60
C GLY A 458 -37.93 13.39 0.51
N GLY A 459 -37.06 14.40 0.29
CA GLY A 459 -36.07 14.45 -0.78
C GLY A 459 -34.61 14.36 -0.33
N ALA A 460 -34.26 14.78 0.89
CA ALA A 460 -32.87 14.82 1.34
C ALA A 460 -32.32 13.40 1.58
N ASN A 461 -31.36 12.96 0.76
CA ASN A 461 -30.73 11.64 0.93
C ASN A 461 -29.55 11.65 1.91
N ALA A 462 -29.24 12.79 2.54
CA ALA A 462 -28.17 12.91 3.53
C ALA A 462 -28.51 13.90 4.66
N THR A 463 -27.87 13.71 5.82
CA THR A 463 -28.01 14.53 7.04
C THR A 463 -26.63 14.91 7.57
N PHE A 464 -26.42 16.20 7.85
CA PHE A 464 -25.26 16.68 8.61
C PHE A 464 -25.51 16.43 10.10
N GLU A 465 -24.70 15.59 10.72
CA GLU A 465 -24.69 15.37 12.17
C GLU A 465 -23.58 16.22 12.80
N LEU A 466 -23.95 17.21 13.62
CA LEU A 466 -23.04 18.04 14.41
C LEU A 466 -22.92 17.45 15.83
N TYR A 467 -21.70 17.20 16.30
CA TYR A 467 -21.44 16.61 17.61
C TYR A 467 -20.11 17.08 18.22
N GLU A 468 -20.01 17.03 19.55
CA GLU A 468 -18.80 17.23 20.33
C GLU A 468 -18.07 15.90 20.48
N ASP A 469 -16.77 15.91 20.19
CA ASP A 469 -15.93 14.73 20.31
C ASP A 469 -15.39 14.54 21.75
N ASN A 470 -14.71 13.42 21.99
CA ASN A 470 -14.14 13.13 23.32
C ASN A 470 -13.04 14.13 23.77
N ALA A 471 -12.53 14.98 22.86
CA ALA A 471 -11.56 16.03 23.17
C ALA A 471 -12.22 17.38 23.47
N GLY A 472 -13.55 17.47 23.41
CA GLY A 472 -14.31 18.71 23.59
C GLY A 472 -14.28 19.61 22.36
N GLU A 473 -13.92 19.07 21.20
CA GLU A 473 -13.95 19.77 19.92
C GLU A 473 -15.24 19.45 19.17
N TYR A 474 -15.84 20.45 18.53
CA TYR A 474 -17.03 20.26 17.70
C TYR A 474 -16.62 19.71 16.33
N ARG A 475 -17.28 18.64 15.88
CA ARG A 475 -17.09 18.04 14.56
C ARG A 475 -18.43 17.83 13.90
N TRP A 476 -18.40 17.72 12.58
CA TRP A 476 -19.58 17.35 11.81
C TRP A 476 -19.26 16.19 10.89
N ARG A 477 -20.29 15.41 10.55
CA ARG A 477 -20.21 14.38 9.51
C ARG A 477 -21.48 14.37 8.67
N LEU A 478 -21.33 14.17 7.37
CA LEU A 478 -22.44 14.00 6.44
C LEU A 478 -22.75 12.51 6.31
N ARG A 479 -23.91 12.09 6.79
CA ARG A 479 -24.39 10.71 6.69
C ARG A 479 -25.44 10.59 5.60
N HIS A 480 -25.22 9.68 4.66
CA HIS A 480 -26.23 9.33 3.67
C HIS A 480 -27.29 8.39 4.27
N ARG A 481 -28.50 8.37 3.72
CA ARG A 481 -29.65 7.56 4.20
C ARG A 481 -29.39 6.05 4.29
N ASN A 482 -28.36 5.55 3.62
CA ASN A 482 -27.91 4.15 3.71
C ASN A 482 -27.02 3.87 4.93
N GLY A 483 -26.81 4.86 5.82
CA GLY A 483 -26.01 4.76 7.03
C GLY A 483 -24.53 5.11 6.84
N ASN A 484 -24.05 5.26 5.60
CA ASN A 484 -22.65 5.54 5.33
C ASN A 484 -22.29 7.01 5.57
N VAL A 485 -21.15 7.25 6.23
CA VAL A 485 -20.54 8.57 6.29
C VAL A 485 -19.87 8.83 4.95
N VAL A 486 -20.31 9.89 4.27
CA VAL A 486 -19.78 10.28 2.95
C VAL A 486 -18.77 11.41 3.07
N ALA A 487 -18.85 12.26 4.09
CA ALA A 487 -17.88 13.31 4.40
C ALA A 487 -17.77 13.56 5.91
N ASP A 488 -16.63 14.06 6.37
CA ASP A 488 -16.46 14.64 7.69
C ASP A 488 -15.65 15.94 7.67
N SER A 489 -15.61 16.62 8.83
CA SER A 489 -14.92 17.89 8.98
C SER A 489 -13.40 17.84 8.80
N GLY A 490 -12.78 16.65 8.84
CA GLY A 490 -11.32 16.45 8.80
C GLY A 490 -10.56 16.98 10.03
N GLU A 491 -11.08 17.99 10.70
CA GLU A 491 -10.55 18.66 11.89
C GLU A 491 -11.64 18.94 12.94
N GLY A 492 -11.21 19.24 14.18
CA GLY A 492 -12.09 19.66 15.26
C GLY A 492 -12.18 21.19 15.37
N TYR A 493 -13.38 21.72 15.58
CA TYR A 493 -13.64 23.14 15.76
C TYR A 493 -13.72 23.48 17.25
N ALA A 494 -13.14 24.62 17.63
CA ALA A 494 -13.17 25.10 19.02
C ALA A 494 -14.55 25.58 19.50
N SER A 495 -15.52 25.74 18.58
CA SER A 495 -16.88 26.14 18.93
C SER A 495 -17.92 25.54 17.99
N LYS A 496 -19.13 25.35 18.52
CA LYS A 496 -20.30 24.88 17.78
C LYS A 496 -20.65 25.77 16.60
N GLY A 497 -20.53 27.09 16.78
CA GLY A 497 -20.71 28.07 15.70
C GLY A 497 -19.69 27.89 14.57
N GLY A 498 -18.41 27.66 14.90
CA GLY A 498 -17.39 27.42 13.88
C GLY A 498 -17.64 26.15 13.04
N ALA A 499 -18.16 25.09 13.66
CA ALA A 499 -18.56 23.89 12.95
C ALA A 499 -19.80 24.09 12.07
N ARG A 500 -20.77 24.92 12.49
CA ARG A 500 -21.93 25.30 11.66
C ARG A 500 -21.52 26.15 10.46
N ASP A 501 -20.67 27.14 10.65
CA ASP A 501 -20.12 27.94 9.54
C ASP A 501 -19.36 27.05 8.53
N ALA A 502 -18.70 25.99 9.00
CA ALA A 502 -18.03 25.03 8.12
C ALA A 502 -19.03 24.20 7.30
N ILE A 503 -20.14 23.77 7.90
CA ILE A 503 -21.23 23.09 7.19
C ILE A 503 -21.80 23.99 6.10
N GLU A 504 -22.05 25.27 6.40
CA GLU A 504 -22.55 26.25 5.42
C GLU A 504 -21.60 26.39 4.22
N ARG A 505 -20.29 26.49 4.45
CA ARG A 505 -19.29 26.54 3.36
C ARG A 505 -19.29 25.26 2.51
N VAL A 506 -19.50 24.09 3.12
CA VAL A 506 -19.62 22.84 2.35
C VAL A 506 -20.90 22.83 1.54
N ARG A 507 -22.04 23.30 2.09
CA ARG A 507 -23.30 23.42 1.34
C ARG A 507 -23.18 24.37 0.15
N GLU A 508 -22.47 25.48 0.33
CA GLU A 508 -22.26 26.51 -0.69
C GLU A 508 -21.30 26.05 -1.79
N TYR A 509 -20.15 25.47 -1.43
CA TYR A 509 -19.08 25.24 -2.41
C TYR A 509 -19.04 23.83 -2.98
N ALA A 510 -19.56 22.81 -2.28
CA ALA A 510 -19.48 21.43 -2.77
C ALA A 510 -20.24 21.17 -4.08
N PRO A 511 -21.43 21.75 -4.35
CA PRO A 511 -22.18 21.50 -5.60
C PRO A 511 -21.41 21.92 -6.86
N ASP A 512 -20.74 23.08 -6.79
CA ASP A 512 -20.06 23.72 -7.92
C ASP A 512 -18.53 23.46 -7.96
N ALA A 513 -17.98 22.75 -6.98
CA ALA A 513 -16.54 22.50 -6.90
C ALA A 513 -16.03 21.64 -8.07
N ASP A 514 -14.96 22.09 -8.72
CA ASP A 514 -14.27 21.31 -9.76
C ASP A 514 -13.57 20.08 -9.14
N THR A 515 -13.43 19.00 -9.91
CA THR A 515 -12.65 17.82 -9.46
C THR A 515 -11.22 17.92 -9.98
N LEU A 516 -10.27 18.12 -9.07
CA LEU A 516 -8.85 18.05 -9.34
C LEU A 516 -8.44 16.59 -9.43
N GLU A 517 -8.28 16.14 -10.67
CA GLU A 517 -7.77 14.82 -10.98
C GLU A 517 -6.27 14.89 -11.23
N VAL A 518 -5.46 14.49 -10.25
CA VAL A 518 -4.02 14.36 -10.46
C VAL A 518 -3.77 13.13 -11.36
N GLY A 519 -3.80 13.36 -12.68
CA GLY A 519 -3.54 12.39 -13.73
C GLY A 519 -2.37 12.84 -14.61
N ASN A 520 -1.15 12.45 -14.22
CA ASN A 520 0.13 12.55 -14.96
C ASN A 520 0.88 13.91 -14.96
N ALA A 521 0.26 15.05 -15.27
CA ALA A 521 0.87 16.39 -15.06
C ALA A 521 -0.20 17.49 -14.98
N ALA A 522 0.02 18.55 -14.21
CA ALA A 522 -0.95 19.64 -14.02
C ALA A 522 -0.31 21.02 -14.22
N PHE A 523 -1.07 21.95 -14.80
CA PHE A 523 -0.68 23.35 -14.89
C PHE A 523 -1.00 24.08 -13.57
N GLU A 524 0.04 24.62 -12.94
CA GLU A 524 -0.04 25.45 -11.74
C GLU A 524 0.20 26.91 -12.16
N ILE A 525 -0.80 27.77 -11.98
CA ILE A 525 -0.71 29.22 -12.20
C ILE A 525 -0.54 29.89 -10.83
N TYR A 526 0.52 30.68 -10.67
CA TYR A 526 0.88 31.28 -9.39
C TYR A 526 1.43 32.69 -9.57
N GLU A 527 1.32 33.53 -8.54
CA GLU A 527 1.97 34.84 -8.48
C GLU A 527 3.37 34.68 -7.87
N ASP A 528 4.39 35.27 -8.50
CA ASP A 528 5.77 35.21 -8.02
C ASP A 528 6.10 36.33 -7.01
N ALA A 529 7.34 36.34 -6.50
CA ALA A 529 7.79 37.34 -5.54
C ALA A 529 7.88 38.77 -6.11
N ALA A 530 7.76 38.93 -7.43
CA ALA A 530 7.73 40.22 -8.14
C ALA A 530 6.30 40.67 -8.47
N SER A 531 5.26 39.98 -7.97
CA SER A 531 3.85 40.21 -8.31
C SER A 531 3.52 40.02 -9.80
N GLU A 532 4.31 39.20 -10.48
CA GLU A 532 4.04 38.76 -11.85
C GLU A 532 3.40 37.37 -11.83
N TRP A 533 2.43 37.14 -12.71
CA TRP A 533 1.76 35.85 -12.85
C TRP A 533 2.59 34.91 -13.70
N ARG A 534 2.85 33.71 -13.22
CA ARG A 534 3.60 32.66 -13.91
C ARG A 534 2.80 31.37 -13.94
N TRP A 535 3.16 30.48 -14.86
CA TRP A 535 2.63 29.13 -14.88
C TRP A 535 3.77 28.12 -14.89
N ARG A 536 3.52 26.93 -14.34
CA ARG A 536 4.43 25.78 -14.43
C ARG A 536 3.65 24.49 -14.64
N LEU A 537 4.17 23.60 -15.48
CA LEU A 537 3.65 22.25 -15.66
C LEU A 537 4.38 21.30 -14.70
N ARG A 538 3.67 20.75 -13.72
CA ARG A 538 4.25 19.86 -12.71
C ARG A 538 3.84 18.42 -12.97
N HIS A 539 4.83 17.53 -13.05
CA HIS A 539 4.60 16.10 -13.11
C HIS A 539 4.44 15.50 -11.70
N ARG A 540 3.75 14.36 -11.59
CA ARG A 540 3.41 13.68 -10.31
C ARG A 540 4.58 13.39 -9.37
N ASN A 541 5.83 13.41 -9.86
CA ASN A 541 7.03 13.19 -9.05
C ASN A 541 7.59 14.48 -8.43
N GLY A 542 6.91 15.61 -8.62
CA GLY A 542 7.32 16.92 -8.10
C GLY A 542 8.19 17.73 -9.06
N ASN A 543 8.63 17.14 -10.17
CA ASN A 543 9.48 17.83 -11.14
C ASN A 543 8.65 18.83 -11.97
N VAL A 544 9.23 20.01 -12.18
CA VAL A 544 8.76 20.97 -13.18
C VAL A 544 9.18 20.45 -14.55
N VAL A 545 8.23 20.35 -15.46
CA VAL A 545 8.43 19.84 -16.83
C VAL A 545 8.49 20.98 -17.84
N ALA A 546 7.78 22.08 -17.56
CA ALA A 546 7.79 23.31 -18.34
C ALA A 546 7.38 24.47 -17.44
N ASP A 547 7.79 25.70 -17.76
CA ASP A 547 7.28 26.92 -17.14
C ASP A 547 7.08 28.05 -18.14
N SER A 548 6.57 29.19 -17.67
CA SER A 548 6.25 30.34 -18.51
C SER A 548 7.45 31.05 -19.11
N GLY A 549 8.68 30.86 -18.61
CA GLY A 549 9.90 31.59 -19.00
C GLY A 549 9.90 33.09 -18.64
N GLU A 550 8.75 33.74 -18.75
CA GLU A 550 8.49 35.15 -18.43
C GLU A 550 7.35 35.31 -17.40
N GLY A 551 7.27 36.50 -16.81
CA GLY A 551 6.19 36.91 -15.92
C GLY A 551 5.10 37.67 -16.68
N TYR A 552 3.84 37.38 -16.38
CA TYR A 552 2.68 38.04 -16.99
C TYR A 552 2.09 39.10 -16.05
N ALA A 553 1.66 40.23 -16.62
CA ALA A 553 1.05 41.32 -15.85
C ALA A 553 -0.32 40.97 -15.25
N SER A 554 -0.96 39.87 -15.67
CA SER A 554 -2.26 39.44 -15.15
C SER A 554 -2.40 37.92 -15.19
N ARG A 555 -3.24 37.39 -14.30
CA ARG A 555 -3.63 35.97 -14.29
C ARG A 555 -4.24 35.54 -15.62
N SER A 556 -5.07 36.38 -16.23
CA SER A 556 -5.71 36.11 -17.52
C SER A 556 -4.67 35.91 -18.63
N ASN A 557 -3.62 36.73 -18.66
CA ASN A 557 -2.53 36.57 -19.63
C ASN A 557 -1.77 35.26 -19.42
N ALA A 558 -1.56 34.84 -18.16
CA ALA A 558 -0.95 33.55 -17.85
C ALA A 558 -1.84 32.36 -18.28
N VAL A 559 -3.17 32.48 -18.15
CA VAL A 559 -4.14 31.48 -18.61
C VAL A 559 -4.18 31.40 -20.15
N GLU A 560 -4.13 32.55 -20.83
CA GLU A 560 -4.04 32.61 -22.30
C GLU A 560 -2.74 31.97 -22.80
N ALA A 561 -1.62 32.18 -22.11
CA ALA A 561 -0.36 31.51 -22.40
C ALA A 561 -0.46 29.98 -22.24
N VAL A 562 -1.05 29.48 -21.15
CA VAL A 562 -1.30 28.03 -20.96
C VAL A 562 -2.22 27.47 -22.06
N THR A 563 -3.24 28.23 -22.46
CA THR A 563 -4.14 27.85 -23.55
C THR A 563 -3.38 27.77 -24.88
N GLY A 564 -2.48 28.71 -25.14
CA GLY A 564 -1.57 28.69 -26.30
C GLY A 564 -0.63 27.49 -26.29
N VAL A 565 -0.09 27.12 -25.13
CA VAL A 565 0.76 25.93 -24.96
C VAL A 565 -0.03 24.65 -25.22
N LYS A 566 -1.24 24.51 -24.65
CA LYS A 566 -2.11 23.33 -24.89
C LYS A 566 -2.51 23.17 -26.35
N ARG A 567 -2.75 24.29 -27.05
CA ARG A 567 -3.15 24.32 -28.46
C ARG A 567 -2.00 23.94 -29.39
N ASN A 568 -0.81 24.50 -29.17
CA ASN A 568 0.28 24.46 -30.14
C ASN A 568 1.33 23.37 -29.86
N ALA A 569 1.61 23.06 -28.59
CA ALA A 569 2.66 22.10 -28.24
C ALA A 569 2.49 20.69 -28.85
N PRO A 570 1.26 20.12 -29.02
CA PRO A 570 1.10 18.81 -29.65
C PRO A 570 1.56 18.77 -31.12
N GLY A 571 1.37 19.88 -31.87
CA GLY A 571 1.62 19.97 -33.31
C GLY A 571 2.87 20.76 -33.74
N ALA A 572 3.58 21.42 -32.81
CA ALA A 572 4.72 22.28 -33.13
C ALA A 572 5.88 21.55 -33.81
N ASP A 573 6.58 22.16 -34.76
CA ASP A 573 7.81 21.59 -35.33
C ASP A 573 9.02 21.80 -34.40
N GLU A 574 10.12 21.07 -34.62
CA GLU A 574 11.38 21.21 -33.87
C GLU A 574 12.47 21.86 -34.73
N GLU A 575 13.01 22.99 -34.28
CA GLU A 575 14.17 23.65 -34.89
C GLU A 575 15.33 23.75 -33.90
N ALA A 576 16.56 23.54 -34.38
CA ALA A 576 17.76 23.75 -33.58
C ALA A 576 18.35 25.12 -33.94
N VAL A 577 18.45 26.00 -32.96
CA VAL A 577 19.06 27.32 -33.12
C VAL A 577 20.51 27.20 -32.66
N GLU A 578 21.46 27.44 -33.58
CA GLU A 578 22.91 27.45 -33.31
C GLU A 578 23.38 28.74 -32.63
#